data_AF-A0A4Q1CLS9-F1
#
_entry.id   AF-A0A4Q1CLS9-F1
#
_cell.length_a   1.000
_cell.length_b   1.000
_cell.length_c   1.000
_cell.angle_alpha   90.00
_cell.angle_beta   90.00
_cell.angle_gamma   90.00
#
_symmetry.space_group_name_H-M   'P 1'
#
loop_
_entity.id
_entity.type
_entity.pdbx_description
1 polymer ?
#
loop_
_entity_poly.entity_id
_entity_poly.type
_entity_poly.pdbx_seq_one_letter_code
_entity_poly.pdbx_strand_id
1 'polypeptide(L)'
;MNYWKHSLLSKKKFGGTPEDYLHIHKFLDISKLFYFDIKHRILLHNTYGIDLSIEKFGETVTNSEGRTIMVRDISAEHCKEDLLGVVPTLNNWFKYVDDTLLSLIKPINPDDSKLKEFILRPFIMSGLKSTLIITHSNFGIYLTKEILGIDYALELANYLDRSDINELLQYVKLKDRWQYSPDLQQLKQIDNGFIS
;
A
#
# COMPACT_ATOMS: atom_id res chain seq x y z
N MET A 1 11.79 -4.93 0.47
CA MET A 1 12.98 -4.15 0.87
C MET A 1 12.61 -3.26 2.07
N ASN A 2 13.50 -2.46 2.65
CA ASN A 2 13.11 -1.46 3.68
C ASN A 2 12.96 -0.07 3.04
N TYR A 3 12.15 0.81 3.63
CA TYR A 3 11.88 2.14 3.09
C TYR A 3 13.14 2.99 2.87
N TRP A 4 14.25 2.76 3.60
CA TRP A 4 15.50 3.49 3.41
C TRP A 4 16.20 3.09 2.12
N LYS A 5 16.26 1.79 1.83
CA LYS A 5 16.79 1.28 0.55
C LYS A 5 15.96 1.76 -0.64
N HIS A 6 14.62 1.82 -0.53
CA HIS A 6 13.77 2.46 -1.54
C HIS A 6 14.14 3.94 -1.73
N SER A 7 14.37 4.67 -0.65
CA SER A 7 14.73 6.09 -0.69
C SER A 7 16.07 6.34 -1.42
N LEU A 8 17.05 5.44 -1.24
CA LEU A 8 18.32 5.47 -1.98
C LEU A 8 18.12 5.23 -3.49
N LEU A 9 17.21 4.33 -3.87
CA LEU A 9 16.86 4.11 -5.28
C LEU A 9 16.11 5.31 -5.86
N SER A 10 15.22 5.94 -5.11
CA SER A 10 14.56 7.17 -5.52
C SER A 10 15.53 8.32 -5.70
N LYS A 11 16.50 8.52 -4.79
CA LYS A 11 17.63 9.46 -4.97
C LYS A 11 18.31 9.23 -6.31
N LYS A 12 18.63 7.98 -6.62
CA LYS A 12 19.29 7.62 -7.88
C LYS A 12 18.44 7.93 -9.12
N LYS A 13 17.14 7.68 -9.07
CA LYS A 13 16.21 7.87 -10.21
C LYS A 13 15.81 9.33 -10.40
N PHE A 14 15.63 10.06 -9.31
CA PHE A 14 14.98 11.38 -9.30
C PHE A 14 15.88 12.53 -8.83
N GLY A 15 17.10 12.25 -8.34
CA GLY A 15 18.02 13.25 -7.77
C GLY A 15 17.71 13.57 -6.30
N GLY A 16 18.31 14.62 -5.75
CA GLY A 16 18.05 15.08 -4.37
C GLY A 16 18.72 14.20 -3.32
N THR A 17 18.09 14.03 -2.16
CA THR A 17 18.54 13.15 -1.08
C THR A 17 17.51 12.06 -0.77
N PRO A 18 17.89 10.94 -0.12
CA PRO A 18 16.94 9.90 0.25
C PRO A 18 15.81 10.41 1.17
N GLU A 19 16.11 11.38 2.03
CA GLU A 19 15.14 11.99 2.94
C GLU A 19 13.96 12.64 2.21
N ASP A 20 14.19 13.17 0.99
CA ASP A 20 13.15 13.78 0.15
C ASP A 20 12.00 12.78 -0.16
N TYR A 21 12.29 11.47 -0.17
CA TYR A 21 11.35 10.42 -0.58
C TYR A 21 10.90 9.52 0.58
N LEU A 22 11.54 9.64 1.74
CA LEU A 22 11.40 8.71 2.86
C LEU A 22 9.94 8.57 3.34
N HIS A 23 9.21 9.67 3.37
CA HIS A 23 7.84 9.70 3.86
C HIS A 23 6.86 8.92 2.96
N ILE A 24 7.06 8.96 1.63
CA ILE A 24 6.26 8.20 0.66
C ILE A 24 6.50 6.70 0.83
N HIS A 25 7.77 6.29 0.90
CA HIS A 25 8.12 4.87 1.07
C HIS A 25 7.68 4.33 2.43
N LYS A 26 7.77 5.12 3.51
CA LYS A 26 7.24 4.73 4.83
C LYS A 26 5.73 4.49 4.80
N PHE A 27 4.99 5.32 4.06
CA PHE A 27 3.54 5.15 3.93
C PHE A 27 3.18 3.87 3.17
N LEU A 28 3.82 3.60 2.03
CA LEU A 28 3.58 2.37 1.26
C LEU A 28 3.94 1.10 2.05
N ASP A 29 4.90 1.20 2.96
CA ASP A 29 5.34 0.11 3.86
C ASP A 29 4.54 0.03 5.18
N ILE A 30 3.60 0.94 5.45
CA ILE A 30 2.99 1.09 6.78
C ILE A 30 2.22 -0.15 7.25
N SER A 31 1.75 -0.97 6.31
CA SER A 31 1.15 -2.29 6.56
C SER A 31 2.05 -3.25 7.33
N LYS A 32 3.37 -3.06 7.30
CA LYS A 32 4.34 -3.86 8.08
C LYS A 32 4.12 -3.76 9.59
N LEU A 33 3.47 -2.69 10.08
CA LEU A 33 3.08 -2.56 11.49
C LEU A 33 2.03 -3.61 11.91
N PHE A 34 1.24 -4.10 10.96
CA PHE A 34 0.12 -5.03 11.20
C PHE A 34 0.48 -6.46 10.78
N TYR A 35 1.31 -6.61 9.76
CA TYR A 35 1.76 -7.92 9.31
C TYR A 35 3.14 -7.84 8.68
N PHE A 36 4.17 -8.22 9.44
CA PHE A 36 5.56 -8.23 8.97
C PHE A 36 5.87 -9.50 8.15
N ASP A 37 5.13 -9.70 7.06
CA ASP A 37 5.27 -10.80 6.10
C ASP A 37 5.14 -10.27 4.66
N ILE A 38 5.59 -11.00 3.65
CA ILE A 38 5.52 -10.59 2.25
C ILE A 38 4.10 -10.23 1.78
N LYS A 39 3.08 -10.83 2.38
CA LYS A 39 1.68 -10.55 2.08
C LYS A 39 1.21 -9.14 2.47
N HIS A 40 1.96 -8.37 3.28
CA HIS A 40 1.60 -6.97 3.55
C HIS A 40 1.48 -6.14 2.25
N ARG A 41 2.25 -6.51 1.23
CA ARG A 41 2.28 -5.87 -0.08
C ARG A 41 0.93 -5.87 -0.78
N ILE A 42 0.07 -6.85 -0.47
CA ILE A 42 -1.32 -6.90 -0.96
C ILE A 42 -2.08 -5.61 -0.63
N LEU A 43 -1.79 -4.99 0.52
CA LEU A 43 -2.57 -3.87 1.03
C LEU A 43 -2.28 -2.56 0.27
N LEU A 44 -1.01 -2.19 0.09
CA LEU A 44 -0.63 -0.89 -0.50
C LEU A 44 0.33 -0.96 -1.69
N HIS A 45 0.93 -2.10 -2.04
CA HIS A 45 1.81 -2.19 -3.22
C HIS A 45 0.99 -2.48 -4.47
N ASN A 46 0.12 -1.55 -4.84
CA ASN A 46 -0.79 -1.65 -5.97
C ASN A 46 -1.32 -0.26 -6.36
N THR A 47 -2.08 -0.16 -7.45
CA THR A 47 -2.64 1.11 -7.93
C THR A 47 -3.55 1.83 -6.93
N TYR A 48 -4.21 1.13 -5.99
CA TYR A 48 -4.97 1.76 -4.92
C TYR A 48 -4.05 2.40 -3.86
N GLY A 49 -2.97 1.73 -3.47
CA GLY A 49 -1.97 2.35 -2.57
C GLY A 49 -1.22 3.53 -3.21
N ILE A 50 -1.05 3.52 -4.55
CA ILE A 50 -0.53 4.67 -5.30
C ILE A 50 -1.52 5.84 -5.24
N ASP A 51 -2.81 5.60 -5.48
CA ASP A 51 -3.87 6.61 -5.36
C ASP A 51 -3.90 7.24 -3.97
N LEU A 52 -3.83 6.43 -2.92
CA LEU A 52 -3.75 6.92 -1.53
C LEU A 52 -2.47 7.71 -1.23
N SER A 53 -1.35 7.36 -1.88
CA SER A 53 -0.11 8.13 -1.73
C SER A 53 -0.26 9.53 -2.31
N ILE A 54 -0.92 9.65 -3.47
CA ILE A 54 -1.22 10.94 -4.10
C ILE A 54 -2.19 11.74 -3.23
N GLU A 55 -3.25 11.11 -2.71
CA GLU A 55 -4.19 11.78 -1.78
C GLU A 55 -3.48 12.32 -0.54
N LYS A 56 -2.51 11.57 0.02
CA LYS A 56 -1.79 11.95 1.24
C LYS A 56 -0.71 13.01 1.03
N PHE A 57 0.02 12.96 -0.09
CA PHE A 57 1.22 13.79 -0.31
C PHE A 57 1.07 14.82 -1.43
N GLY A 58 -0.06 14.81 -2.16
CA GLY A 58 -0.29 15.62 -3.34
C GLY A 58 0.22 14.96 -4.63
N GLU A 59 -0.01 15.64 -5.75
CA GLU A 59 0.38 15.16 -7.10
C GLU A 59 1.91 15.05 -7.26
N THR A 60 2.64 15.99 -6.67
CA THR A 60 4.08 16.15 -6.86
C THR A 60 4.79 16.48 -5.55
N VAL A 61 6.05 16.05 -5.46
CA VAL A 61 7.02 16.53 -4.47
C VAL A 61 8.11 17.34 -5.18
N THR A 62 8.56 18.43 -4.55
CA THR A 62 9.78 19.12 -4.97
C THR A 62 10.93 18.66 -4.08
N ASN A 63 11.95 18.05 -4.67
CA ASN A 63 13.10 17.57 -3.91
C ASN A 63 14.09 18.70 -3.57
N SER A 64 15.11 18.39 -2.78
CA SER A 64 16.15 19.33 -2.35
C SER A 64 16.99 19.96 -3.49
N GLU A 65 16.97 19.38 -4.69
CA GLU A 65 17.57 19.95 -5.91
C GLU A 65 16.60 20.83 -6.71
N GLY A 66 15.39 21.09 -6.21
CA GLY A 66 14.38 21.90 -6.89
C GLY A 66 13.66 21.17 -8.04
N ARG A 67 13.81 19.84 -8.15
CA ARG A 67 13.13 19.05 -9.18
C ARG A 67 11.72 18.70 -8.72
N THR A 68 10.75 18.87 -9.61
CA THR A 68 9.35 18.45 -9.37
C THR A 68 9.14 17.03 -9.89
N ILE A 69 8.74 16.12 -9.01
CA ILE A 69 8.58 14.69 -9.31
C ILE A 69 7.17 14.27 -8.94
N MET A 70 6.53 13.46 -9.78
CA MET A 70 5.20 12.92 -9.51
C MET A 70 5.26 11.90 -8.35
N VAL A 71 4.39 12.06 -7.35
CA VAL A 71 4.25 11.07 -6.26
C VAL A 71 3.88 9.70 -6.83
N ARG A 72 3.03 9.70 -7.88
CA ARG A 72 2.68 8.50 -8.65
C ARG A 72 3.91 7.71 -9.11
N ASP A 73 4.93 8.38 -9.64
CA ASP A 73 6.11 7.73 -10.21
C ASP A 73 6.99 7.13 -9.12
N ILE A 74 7.16 7.85 -8.00
CA ILE A 74 7.89 7.36 -6.82
C ILE A 74 7.20 6.11 -6.25
N SER A 75 5.87 6.15 -6.10
CA SER A 75 5.10 5.02 -5.58
C SER A 75 5.07 3.83 -6.55
N ALA A 76 5.05 4.09 -7.86
CA ALA A 76 5.16 3.05 -8.88
C ALA A 76 6.53 2.35 -8.83
N GLU A 77 7.63 3.12 -8.72
CA GLU A 77 8.97 2.54 -8.60
C GLU A 77 9.13 1.71 -7.32
N HIS A 78 8.56 2.16 -6.19
CA HIS A 78 8.52 1.36 -4.97
C HIS A 78 7.87 -0.01 -5.18
N CYS A 79 6.73 -0.06 -5.89
CA CYS A 79 6.08 -1.33 -6.23
C CYS A 79 6.98 -2.20 -7.11
N LYS A 80 7.54 -1.64 -8.19
CA LYS A 80 8.41 -2.38 -9.13
C LYS A 80 9.61 -3.00 -8.44
N GLU A 81 10.25 -2.26 -7.55
CA GLU A 81 11.43 -2.70 -6.80
C GLU A 81 11.13 -3.94 -5.94
N ASP A 82 9.95 -3.98 -5.34
CA ASP A 82 9.54 -5.09 -4.47
C ASP A 82 8.85 -6.24 -5.21
N LEU A 83 8.38 -6.02 -6.45
CA LEU A 83 7.50 -6.91 -7.21
C LEU A 83 7.99 -7.25 -8.62
N LEU A 84 9.30 -7.39 -8.81
CA LEU A 84 9.93 -7.80 -10.07
C LEU A 84 9.51 -6.93 -11.28
N GLY A 85 9.50 -5.62 -11.11
CA GLY A 85 9.15 -4.67 -12.17
C GLY A 85 7.65 -4.46 -12.39
N VAL A 86 6.78 -5.07 -11.59
CA VAL A 86 5.33 -5.00 -11.75
C VAL A 86 4.72 -3.90 -10.86
N VAL A 87 3.75 -3.17 -11.41
CA VAL A 87 2.82 -2.32 -10.65
C VAL A 87 1.43 -2.97 -10.72
N PRO A 88 1.04 -3.76 -9.72
CA PRO A 88 -0.19 -4.54 -9.79
C PRO A 88 -1.43 -3.68 -9.48
N THR A 89 -2.58 -4.12 -9.95
CA THR A 89 -3.90 -3.67 -9.49
C THR A 89 -4.38 -4.54 -8.32
N LEU A 90 -5.47 -4.15 -7.67
CA LEU A 90 -6.15 -5.00 -6.70
C LEU A 90 -6.61 -6.34 -7.32
N ASN A 91 -7.09 -6.34 -8.57
CA ASN A 91 -7.48 -7.57 -9.27
C ASN A 91 -6.30 -8.54 -9.46
N ASN A 92 -5.07 -8.04 -9.60
CA ASN A 92 -3.90 -8.91 -9.68
C ASN A 92 -3.59 -9.59 -8.33
N TRP A 93 -3.70 -8.86 -7.22
CA TRP A 93 -3.47 -9.42 -5.89
C TRP A 93 -4.56 -10.40 -5.44
N PHE A 94 -5.82 -10.08 -5.71
CA PHE A 94 -6.98 -10.85 -5.26
C PHE A 94 -7.45 -11.90 -6.29
N LYS A 95 -6.56 -12.32 -7.19
CA LYS A 95 -6.84 -13.34 -8.22
C LYS A 95 -7.09 -14.74 -7.63
N TYR A 96 -6.41 -15.08 -6.53
CA TYR A 96 -6.48 -16.40 -5.90
C TYR A 96 -6.95 -16.30 -4.45
N VAL A 97 -8.21 -15.92 -4.27
CA VAL A 97 -8.87 -15.79 -2.97
C VAL A 97 -9.63 -17.07 -2.63
N ASP A 98 -9.55 -17.48 -1.37
CA ASP A 98 -10.41 -18.54 -0.84
C ASP A 98 -11.82 -17.97 -0.57
N ASP A 99 -12.86 -18.64 -1.06
CA ASP A 99 -14.25 -18.18 -0.94
C ASP A 99 -14.69 -18.00 0.52
N THR A 100 -14.04 -18.70 1.47
CA THR A 100 -14.25 -18.52 2.91
C THR A 100 -14.08 -17.06 3.32
N LEU A 101 -13.15 -16.33 2.69
CA LEU A 101 -12.88 -14.93 2.99
C LEU A 101 -14.12 -14.05 2.85
N LEU A 102 -14.96 -14.32 1.84
CA LEU A 102 -16.14 -13.51 1.56
C LEU A 102 -17.17 -13.59 2.70
N SER A 103 -17.20 -14.71 3.42
CA SER A 103 -18.08 -14.88 4.59
C SER A 103 -17.60 -14.13 5.83
N LEU A 104 -16.30 -13.81 5.90
CA LEU A 104 -15.69 -13.08 7.01
C LEU A 104 -15.83 -11.55 6.86
N ILE A 105 -16.02 -11.05 5.64
CA ILE A 105 -16.20 -9.63 5.37
C ILE A 105 -17.66 -9.24 5.63
N LYS A 106 -17.89 -8.58 6.76
CA LYS A 106 -19.21 -8.06 7.11
C LYS A 106 -19.46 -6.75 6.35
N PRO A 107 -20.64 -6.58 5.71
CA PRO A 107 -20.99 -5.28 5.12
C PRO A 107 -21.10 -4.20 6.20
N ILE A 108 -20.52 -3.04 5.95
CA ILE A 108 -20.68 -1.84 6.78
C ILE A 108 -21.19 -0.69 5.92
N ASN A 109 -22.02 0.17 6.51
CA ASN A 109 -22.63 1.30 5.79
C ASN A 109 -22.70 2.52 6.71
N PRO A 110 -21.60 3.28 6.85
CA PRO A 110 -21.58 4.52 7.61
C PRO A 110 -22.53 5.56 7.03
N ASP A 111 -23.04 6.48 7.83
CA ASP A 111 -23.91 7.56 7.33
C ASP A 111 -23.09 8.65 6.61
N ASP A 112 -21.89 8.95 7.09
CA ASP A 112 -21.00 9.92 6.47
C ASP A 112 -20.53 9.46 5.08
N SER A 113 -20.76 10.30 4.07
CA SER A 113 -20.44 9.97 2.67
C SER A 113 -18.95 9.84 2.41
N LYS A 114 -18.13 10.65 3.09
CA LYS A 114 -16.66 10.64 2.91
C LYS A 114 -16.08 9.35 3.48
N LEU A 115 -16.50 8.94 4.67
CA LEU A 115 -16.10 7.67 5.25
C LEU A 115 -16.55 6.51 4.36
N LYS A 116 -17.83 6.51 3.96
CA LYS A 116 -18.41 5.49 3.07
C LYS A 116 -17.66 5.36 1.76
N GLU A 117 -17.35 6.47 1.09
CA GLU A 117 -16.58 6.47 -0.15
C GLU A 117 -15.19 5.86 0.05
N PHE A 118 -14.50 6.24 1.13
CA PHE A 118 -13.18 5.71 1.45
C PHE A 118 -13.19 4.20 1.72
N ILE A 119 -14.08 3.72 2.58
CA ILE A 119 -14.10 2.30 2.97
C ILE A 119 -14.56 1.38 1.83
N LEU A 120 -15.38 1.88 0.90
CA LEU A 120 -15.84 1.12 -0.27
C LEU A 120 -14.91 1.27 -1.47
N ARG A 121 -13.95 2.20 -1.45
CA ARG A 121 -13.06 2.49 -2.59
C ARG A 121 -12.33 1.24 -3.12
N PRO A 122 -11.75 0.34 -2.30
CA PRO A 122 -11.11 -0.87 -2.82
C PRO A 122 -12.06 -1.73 -3.66
N PHE A 123 -13.31 -1.88 -3.19
CA PHE A 123 -14.34 -2.61 -3.91
C PHE A 123 -14.77 -1.88 -5.18
N ILE A 124 -14.99 -0.57 -5.12
CA ILE A 124 -15.38 0.24 -6.29
C ILE A 124 -14.32 0.17 -7.40
N MET A 125 -13.04 0.25 -7.03
CA MET A 125 -11.93 0.20 -7.99
C MET A 125 -11.71 -1.18 -8.62
N SER A 126 -12.05 -2.25 -7.90
CA SER A 126 -11.72 -3.63 -8.32
C SER A 126 -12.91 -4.46 -8.78
N GLY A 127 -14.13 -4.11 -8.35
CA GLY A 127 -15.33 -4.95 -8.43
C GLY A 127 -15.29 -6.17 -7.50
N LEU A 128 -14.28 -6.32 -6.63
CA LEU A 128 -14.06 -7.52 -5.82
C LEU A 128 -14.33 -7.25 -4.34
N LYS A 129 -15.35 -7.89 -3.76
CA LYS A 129 -15.67 -7.77 -2.32
C LYS A 129 -14.51 -8.17 -1.42
N SER A 130 -13.68 -9.12 -1.86
CA SER A 130 -12.49 -9.57 -1.12
C SER A 130 -11.48 -8.46 -0.85
N THR A 131 -11.45 -7.39 -1.64
CA THR A 131 -10.55 -6.24 -1.42
C THR A 131 -10.94 -5.39 -0.22
N LEU A 132 -12.19 -5.52 0.27
CA LEU A 132 -12.65 -4.80 1.45
C LEU A 132 -11.88 -5.18 2.72
N ILE A 133 -11.12 -6.29 2.75
CA ILE A 133 -10.23 -6.59 3.89
C ILE A 133 -9.26 -5.44 4.18
N ILE A 134 -8.93 -4.63 3.18
CA ILE A 134 -8.02 -3.49 3.33
C ILE A 134 -8.63 -2.43 4.27
N THR A 135 -9.94 -2.18 4.15
CA THR A 135 -10.65 -1.13 4.91
C THR A 135 -11.48 -1.69 6.06
N HIS A 136 -11.90 -2.95 5.99
CA HIS A 136 -12.73 -3.65 6.98
C HIS A 136 -11.86 -4.52 7.91
N SER A 137 -10.80 -3.93 8.43
CA SER A 137 -9.87 -4.59 9.35
C SER A 137 -9.23 -3.57 10.28
N ASN A 138 -8.48 -4.06 11.28
CA ASN A 138 -7.66 -3.21 12.14
C ASN A 138 -6.67 -2.32 11.34
N PHE A 139 -6.14 -2.80 10.22
CA PHE A 139 -5.35 -1.99 9.29
C PHE A 139 -6.19 -0.91 8.63
N GLY A 140 -7.42 -1.21 8.23
CA GLY A 140 -8.35 -0.25 7.63
C GLY A 140 -8.70 0.91 8.54
N ILE A 141 -8.89 0.65 9.84
CA ILE A 141 -9.06 1.69 10.87
C ILE A 141 -7.84 2.62 10.90
N TYR A 142 -6.64 2.04 10.94
CA TYR A 142 -5.41 2.83 10.97
C TYR A 142 -5.17 3.59 9.66
N LEU A 143 -5.46 2.99 8.52
CA LEU A 143 -5.38 3.64 7.21
C LEU A 143 -6.37 4.81 7.10
N THR A 144 -7.57 4.66 7.66
CA THR A 144 -8.56 5.73 7.78
C THR A 144 -8.01 6.89 8.61
N LYS A 145 -7.34 6.62 9.73
CA LYS A 145 -6.64 7.66 10.50
C LYS A 145 -5.60 8.40 9.65
N GLU A 146 -4.82 7.65 8.87
CA GLU A 146 -3.73 8.23 8.07
C GLU A 146 -4.20 9.12 6.91
N ILE A 147 -5.42 8.92 6.41
CA ILE A 147 -5.95 9.63 5.24
C ILE A 147 -7.05 10.64 5.64
N LEU A 148 -8.01 10.21 6.46
CA LEU A 148 -9.18 11.00 6.82
C LEU A 148 -9.08 11.66 8.21
N GLY A 149 -8.31 11.08 9.12
CA GLY A 149 -8.14 11.58 10.49
C GLY A 149 -8.73 10.67 11.57
N ILE A 150 -8.44 10.99 12.83
CA ILE A 150 -8.74 10.11 13.98
C ILE A 150 -10.24 9.92 14.22
N ASP A 151 -11.07 10.95 14.01
CA ASP A 151 -12.51 10.86 14.27
C ASP A 151 -13.19 9.86 13.33
N TYR A 152 -12.82 9.89 12.05
CA TYR A 152 -13.27 8.90 11.06
C TYR A 152 -12.78 7.48 11.37
N ALA A 153 -11.55 7.34 11.90
CA ALA A 153 -11.04 6.04 12.30
C ALA A 153 -11.80 5.47 13.49
N LEU A 154 -12.14 6.30 14.48
CA LEU A 154 -12.96 5.90 15.63
C LEU A 154 -14.39 5.58 15.21
N GLU A 155 -14.97 6.35 14.28
CA GLU A 155 -16.27 6.02 13.70
C GLU A 155 -16.24 4.65 13.01
N LEU A 156 -15.26 4.40 12.14
CA LEU A 156 -15.10 3.09 11.47
C LEU A 156 -14.96 1.94 12.46
N ALA A 157 -14.20 2.15 13.54
CA ALA A 157 -14.01 1.15 14.58
C ALA A 157 -15.34 0.72 15.24
N ASN A 158 -16.36 1.58 15.30
CA ASN A 158 -17.67 1.22 15.85
C ASN A 158 -18.46 0.24 14.97
N TYR A 159 -18.14 0.14 13.67
CA TYR A 159 -18.80 -0.79 12.75
C TYR A 159 -18.10 -2.15 12.66
N LEU A 160 -16.85 -2.24 13.12
CA LEU A 160 -16.03 -3.43 12.98
C LEU A 160 -15.93 -4.18 14.30
N ASP A 161 -16.34 -5.44 14.28
CA ASP A 161 -15.88 -6.39 15.27
C ASP A 161 -14.37 -6.65 15.09
N ARG A 162 -13.76 -7.41 16.01
CA ARG A 162 -12.38 -7.85 15.90
C ARG A 162 -12.13 -8.53 14.54
N SER A 163 -11.46 -7.82 13.64
CA SER A 163 -11.17 -8.21 12.26
C SER A 163 -9.69 -7.94 11.99
N ASP A 164 -8.85 -8.90 12.33
CA ASP A 164 -7.40 -8.74 12.30
C ASP A 164 -6.85 -9.05 10.89
N ILE A 165 -6.14 -8.09 10.28
CA ILE A 165 -5.71 -8.21 8.86
C ILE A 165 -4.76 -9.39 8.61
N ASN A 166 -3.95 -9.76 9.60
CA ASN A 166 -3.03 -10.89 9.53
C ASN A 166 -3.77 -12.24 9.47
N GLU A 167 -4.99 -12.33 9.97
CA GLU A 167 -5.86 -13.52 9.83
C GLU A 167 -6.51 -13.53 8.45
N LEU A 168 -7.05 -12.39 8.01
CA LEU A 168 -7.72 -12.25 6.70
C LEU A 168 -6.76 -12.52 5.52
N LEU A 169 -5.51 -12.07 5.61
CA LEU A 169 -4.51 -12.28 4.55
C LEU A 169 -4.13 -13.76 4.35
N GLN A 170 -4.45 -14.65 5.28
CA GLN A 170 -4.21 -16.09 5.12
C GLN A 170 -5.00 -16.68 3.94
N TYR A 171 -6.17 -16.12 3.67
CA TYR A 171 -7.09 -16.56 2.61
C TYR A 171 -6.72 -16.01 1.22
N VAL A 172 -5.76 -15.09 1.12
CA VAL A 172 -5.21 -14.63 -0.17
C VAL A 172 -3.97 -15.46 -0.49
N LYS A 173 -4.06 -16.28 -1.54
CA LYS A 173 -2.96 -17.16 -1.96
C LYS A 173 -2.08 -16.40 -2.95
N LEU A 174 -0.80 -16.37 -2.66
CA LEU A 174 0.19 -15.97 -3.62
C LEU A 174 0.51 -17.20 -4.50
N LYS A 175 0.69 -17.02 -5.82
CA LYS A 175 1.05 -18.08 -6.78
C LYS A 175 1.99 -17.59 -7.88
N ASP A 176 1.96 -16.31 -8.21
CA ASP A 176 2.71 -15.75 -9.33
C ASP A 176 4.07 -15.23 -8.84
N ARG A 177 5.15 -15.46 -9.60
CA ARG A 177 6.53 -15.16 -9.20
C ARG A 177 6.76 -13.70 -8.75
N TRP A 178 6.08 -12.75 -9.41
CA TRP A 178 6.20 -11.32 -9.13
C TRP A 178 5.76 -10.96 -7.70
N GLN A 179 4.92 -11.78 -7.07
CA GLN A 179 4.39 -11.52 -5.73
C GLN A 179 5.46 -11.65 -4.63
N TYR A 180 6.53 -12.39 -4.90
CA TYR A 180 7.55 -12.72 -3.90
C TYR A 180 8.97 -12.28 -4.23
N SER A 181 9.22 -11.93 -5.48
CA SER A 181 10.56 -11.67 -5.97
C SER A 181 10.81 -10.18 -6.04
N PRO A 182 11.73 -9.62 -5.23
CA PRO A 182 12.20 -8.26 -5.48
C PRO A 182 13.06 -8.21 -6.76
N ASP A 183 13.25 -7.02 -7.31
CA ASP A 183 14.20 -6.81 -8.40
C ASP A 183 15.65 -6.91 -7.88
N LEU A 184 16.24 -8.10 -8.07
CA LEU A 184 17.59 -8.42 -7.61
C LEU A 184 18.68 -7.59 -8.27
N GLN A 185 18.45 -6.99 -9.45
CA GLN A 185 19.45 -6.15 -10.10
C GLN A 185 19.63 -4.82 -9.36
N GLN A 186 18.52 -4.22 -8.94
CA GLN A 186 18.55 -2.95 -8.20
C GLN A 186 19.14 -3.13 -6.79
N LEU A 187 18.83 -4.25 -6.12
CA LEU A 187 19.39 -4.58 -4.81
C LEU A 187 20.92 -4.71 -4.83
N LYS A 188 21.47 -5.41 -5.83
CA LYS A 188 22.94 -5.56 -5.99
C LYS A 188 23.65 -4.23 -6.20
N GLN A 189 23.00 -3.25 -6.83
CA GLN A 189 23.59 -1.93 -7.03
C GLN A 189 23.71 -1.13 -5.73
N ILE A 190 22.78 -1.32 -4.78
CA ILE A 190 22.84 -0.71 -3.44
C ILE A 190 24.00 -1.34 -2.64
N ASP A 191 24.03 -2.67 -2.56
CA ASP A 191 24.94 -3.39 -1.66
C ASP A 191 26.42 -3.25 -2.08
N ASN A 192 26.68 -3.00 -3.37
CA ASN A 192 28.03 -2.77 -3.89
C ASN A 192 28.54 -1.32 -3.70
N GLY A 193 27.84 -0.47 -2.95
CA GLY A 193 28.27 0.90 -2.67
C GLY A 193 28.25 1.85 -3.88
N PHE A 194 27.62 1.46 -4.99
CA PHE A 194 27.45 2.32 -6.17
C PHE A 194 26.34 3.37 -6.01
N ILE A 195 25.72 3.44 -4.82
CA ILE A 195 24.69 4.40 -4.47
C ILE A 195 25.13 5.05 -3.15
N SER A 196 26.13 5.94 -3.24
CA SER A 196 26.48 6.88 -2.17
C SER A 196 25.75 8.21 -2.34
#